data_AF-A0A2R4WSI1-F1
#
_entry.id   AF-A0A2R4WSI1-F1
#
_cell.length_a   1.000
_cell.length_b   1.000
_cell.length_c   1.000
_cell.angle_alpha   90.00
_cell.angle_beta   90.00
_cell.angle_gamma   90.00
#
_symmetry.space_group_name_H-M   'P 1'
#
loop_
_entity.id
_entity.type
_entity.pdbx_description
1 polymer ?
#
loop_
_entity_poly.entity_id
_entity_poly.type
_entity_poly.pdbx_seq_one_letter_code
_entity_poly.pdbx_strand_id
1 'polypeptide(L)'
;MRATRLIWLDIPWDACRAGLLARGLRRGMTVTDQNDLLAWAQDYWTRTTSSSFTGHERLYRGFAGEKAHLRTRGDVAAFVP
;
A
#
# COMPACT_ATOMS: atom_id res chain seq x y z
N MET A 1 3.44 -23.34 8.74
CA MET A 1 3.46 -22.83 7.35
C MET A 1 4.22 -21.50 7.35
N ARG A 2 5.17 -21.30 6.43
CA ARG A 2 5.91 -20.03 6.28
C ARG A 2 5.54 -19.40 4.93
N ALA A 3 5.46 -18.08 4.87
CA ALA A 3 5.26 -17.38 3.60
C ALA A 3 6.46 -17.65 2.68
N THR A 4 6.18 -17.96 1.41
CA THR A 4 7.20 -18.29 0.39
C THR A 4 7.51 -17.11 -0.53
N ARG A 5 6.56 -16.18 -0.68
CA ARG A 5 6.68 -14.98 -1.51
C ARG A 5 6.12 -13.75 -0.80
N LEU A 6 6.76 -12.61 -1.01
CA LEU A 6 6.31 -11.30 -0.55
C LEU A 6 6.17 -10.35 -1.74
N ILE A 7 5.00 -9.76 -1.88
CA ILE A 7 4.72 -8.75 -2.90
C ILE A 7 4.46 -7.43 -2.18
N TRP A 8 5.27 -6.42 -2.45
CA TRP A 8 5.11 -5.08 -1.89
C TRP A 8 4.63 -4.11 -2.97
N LEU A 9 3.44 -3.55 -2.74
CA LEU A 9 2.88 -2.45 -3.53
C LEU A 9 3.36 -1.11 -2.94
N ASP A 10 4.34 -0.49 -3.59
CA ASP A 10 4.93 0.81 -3.25
C ASP A 10 4.52 1.85 -4.30
N ILE A 11 3.21 2.01 -4.45
CA ILE A 11 2.62 2.87 -5.48
C ILE A 11 2.67 4.35 -5.02
N PRO A 12 3.09 5.29 -5.89
CA PRO A 12 3.05 6.72 -5.63
C PRO A 12 1.72 7.22 -5.06
N TRP A 13 1.81 8.22 -4.19
CA TRP A 13 0.66 8.75 -3.46
C TRP A 13 -0.47 9.22 -4.36
N ASP A 14 -0.16 9.93 -5.44
CA ASP A 14 -1.13 10.41 -6.43
C ASP A 14 -1.99 9.27 -7.00
N ALA A 15 -1.37 8.17 -7.41
CA ALA A 15 -2.05 6.99 -7.94
C ALA A 15 -2.82 6.20 -6.86
N CYS A 16 -2.33 6.21 -5.61
CA CYS A 16 -3.03 5.64 -4.46
C CYS A 16 -4.28 6.46 -4.12
N ARG A 17 -4.14 7.78 -4.00
CA ARG A 17 -5.19 8.76 -3.72
C ARG A 17 -6.28 8.72 -4.79
N ALA A 18 -5.92 8.70 -6.06
CA ALA A 18 -6.88 8.57 -7.16
C ALA A 18 -7.72 7.30 -7.01
N GLY A 19 -7.10 6.18 -6.64
CA GLY A 19 -7.80 4.92 -6.38
C GLY A 19 -8.72 4.98 -5.15
N LEU A 20 -8.27 5.62 -4.06
CA LEU A 20 -9.07 5.85 -2.85
C LEU A 20 -10.33 6.67 -3.14
N LEU A 21 -10.20 7.74 -3.93
CA LEU A 21 -11.31 8.59 -4.34
C LEU A 21 -12.27 7.87 -5.30
N ALA A 22 -11.74 7.17 -6.30
CA ALA A 22 -12.55 6.43 -7.28
C ALA A 22 -13.38 5.31 -6.63
N ARG A 23 -12.88 4.71 -5.54
CA ARG A 23 -13.64 3.74 -4.75
C ARG A 23 -14.87 4.33 -4.05
N GLY A 24 -14.89 5.64 -3.83
CA GLY A 24 -15.96 6.34 -3.11
C GLY A 24 -16.12 5.87 -1.66
N LEU A 25 -17.23 6.26 -1.05
CA LEU A 25 -17.65 5.80 0.27
C LEU A 25 -18.02 4.32 0.19
N ARG A 26 -17.50 3.49 1.11
CA ARG A 26 -17.81 2.06 1.15
C ARG A 26 -18.27 1.65 2.54
N ARG A 27 -19.12 0.62 2.63
CA ARG A 27 -19.47 -0.04 3.90
C ARG A 27 -20.00 0.93 4.98
N GLY A 28 -20.81 1.92 4.58
CA GLY A 28 -21.40 2.89 5.50
C GLY A 28 -20.47 4.02 5.93
N MET A 29 -19.29 4.17 5.30
CA MET A 29 -18.41 5.32 5.53
C MET A 29 -19.14 6.65 5.30
N THR A 30 -18.94 7.58 6.22
CA THR A 30 -19.25 8.99 6.08
C THR A 30 -18.16 9.72 5.29
N VAL A 31 -18.42 10.99 4.94
CA VAL A 31 -17.40 11.86 4.33
C VAL A 31 -16.21 12.05 5.28
N THR A 32 -16.46 12.14 6.58
CA THR A 32 -15.40 12.23 7.60
C THR A 32 -14.51 10.99 7.57
N ASP A 33 -15.09 9.79 7.52
CA ASP A 33 -14.31 8.54 7.44
C ASP A 33 -13.43 8.50 6.18
N GLN A 34 -13.90 9.06 5.05
CA GLN A 34 -13.09 9.15 3.83
C GLN A 34 -11.93 10.15 3.99
N ASN A 35 -12.16 11.30 4.61
CA ASN A 35 -11.11 12.27 4.89
C ASN A 35 -10.06 11.72 5.85
N ASP A 36 -10.49 11.03 6.90
CA ASP A 36 -9.60 10.39 7.88
C ASP A 36 -8.77 9.28 7.22
N LEU A 37 -9.38 8.48 6.34
CA LEU A 37 -8.66 7.48 5.55
C LEU A 37 -7.62 8.12 4.61
N LEU A 38 -7.96 9.24 3.96
CA LEU A 38 -7.04 9.95 3.07
C LEU A 38 -5.87 10.55 3.84
N ALA A 39 -6.12 11.19 4.99
CA ALA A 39 -5.10 11.74 5.86
C ALA A 39 -4.17 10.63 6.38
N TRP A 40 -4.75 9.57 6.92
CA TRP A 40 -4.00 8.39 7.36
C TRP A 40 -3.14 7.85 6.22
N ALA A 41 -3.69 7.65 5.01
CA ALA A 41 -2.96 7.10 3.88
C ALA A 41 -1.83 8.03 3.38
N GLN A 42 -2.03 9.35 3.42
CA GLN A 42 -1.00 10.34 3.07
C GLN A 42 0.22 10.24 3.99
N ASP A 43 0.01 9.98 5.27
CA ASP A 43 1.08 9.82 6.26
C ASP A 43 1.86 8.49 6.12
N TYR A 44 1.60 7.69 5.08
CA TYR A 44 2.28 6.42 4.83
C TYR A 44 3.82 6.56 4.80
N TRP A 45 4.35 7.63 4.22
CA TRP A 45 5.79 7.84 4.09
C TRP A 45 6.46 8.40 5.34
N THR A 46 5.72 9.13 6.17
CA THR A 46 6.26 9.89 7.31
C THR A 46 6.10 9.17 8.63
N ARG A 47 5.03 8.39 8.80
CA ARG A 47 4.78 7.68 10.06
C ARG A 47 5.74 6.50 10.25
N THR A 48 5.99 6.14 11.50
CA THR A 48 6.91 5.05 11.88
C THR A 48 6.14 3.91 12.55
N THR A 49 5.50 3.07 11.73
CA THR A 49 4.64 1.96 12.19
C THR A 49 4.90 0.71 11.35
N SER A 50 4.35 -0.45 11.73
CA SER A 50 4.42 -1.65 10.88
C SER A 50 3.70 -1.50 9.54
N SER A 51 2.75 -0.57 9.42
CA SER A 51 1.97 -0.29 8.20
C SER A 51 2.41 0.98 7.47
N SER A 52 3.65 1.43 7.67
CA SER A 52 4.22 2.57 6.97
C SER A 52 5.27 2.16 5.96
N PHE A 53 5.80 3.13 5.19
CA PHE A 53 6.87 2.88 4.23
C PHE A 53 8.07 2.20 4.90
N THR A 54 8.57 2.76 6.01
CA THR A 54 9.71 2.21 6.75
C THR A 54 9.42 0.82 7.33
N GLY A 55 8.18 0.56 7.80
CA GLY A 55 7.74 -0.75 8.25
C GLY A 55 7.73 -1.79 7.13
N HIS A 56 7.15 -1.46 5.97
CA HIS A 56 7.11 -2.33 4.81
C HIS A 56 8.50 -2.56 4.22
N GLU A 57 9.34 -1.52 4.15
CA GLU A 57 10.72 -1.63 3.69
C GLU A 57 11.53 -2.59 4.55
N ARG A 58 11.42 -2.48 5.89
CA ARG A 58 12.09 -3.41 6.82
C ARG A 58 11.64 -4.84 6.59
N LEU A 59 10.33 -5.05 6.44
CA LEU A 59 9.76 -6.37 6.17
C LEU A 59 10.25 -6.94 4.82
N TYR A 60 10.28 -6.11 3.77
CA TYR A 60 10.76 -6.49 2.45
C TYR A 60 12.25 -6.83 2.43
N ARG A 61 13.08 -6.03 3.10
CA ARG A 61 14.53 -6.29 3.20
C ARG A 61 14.80 -7.57 3.99
N GLY A 62 14.07 -7.80 5.08
CA GLY A 62 14.23 -8.96 5.96
C GLY A 62 13.62 -10.28 5.43
N PHE A 63 12.75 -10.24 4.44
CA PHE A 63 12.13 -11.46 3.90
C PHE A 63 13.12 -12.23 3.00
N ALA A 64 13.33 -13.52 3.34
CA ALA A 64 14.30 -14.39 2.69
C ALA A 64 13.73 -15.19 1.50
N GLY A 65 12.41 -15.24 1.35
CA GLY A 65 11.75 -15.88 0.22
C GLY A 65 11.77 -15.00 -1.03
N GLU A 66 10.95 -15.37 -2.00
CA GLU A 66 10.85 -14.60 -3.23
C GLU A 66 10.18 -13.25 -3.00
N LYS A 67 10.64 -12.22 -3.73
CA LYS A 67 10.20 -10.85 -3.51
C LYS A 67 9.87 -10.14 -4.81
N ALA A 68 8.76 -9.40 -4.80
CA ALA A 68 8.39 -8.48 -5.86
C ALA A 68 8.09 -7.09 -5.26
N HIS A 69 8.70 -6.05 -5.83
CA HIS A 69 8.48 -4.65 -5.46
C HIS A 69 7.84 -3.93 -6.64
N LEU A 70 6.55 -3.64 -6.53
CA LEU A 70 5.74 -3.08 -7.60
C LEU A 70 5.47 -1.62 -7.28
N ARG A 71 5.97 -0.72 -8.12
CA ARG A 71 6.00 0.73 -7.88
C ARG A 71 5.04 1.49 -8.78
N THR A 72 4.59 0.89 -9.86
CA THR A 72 3.63 1.52 -10.77
C THR A 72 2.39 0.66 -11.00
N ARG A 73 1.32 1.27 -11.50
CA ARG A 73 0.14 0.52 -11.98
C ARG A 73 0.51 -0.42 -13.13
N GLY A 74 1.51 -0.05 -13.93
CA GLY A 74 2.07 -0.90 -14.99
C GLY A 74 2.74 -2.15 -14.42
N ASP A 75 3.55 -2.00 -13.37
CA ASP A 75 4.20 -3.12 -12.69
C ASP A 75 3.15 -4.10 -12.14
N VAL A 76 2.09 -3.56 -11.53
CA VAL A 76 0.97 -4.37 -11.02
C VAL A 76 0.23 -5.09 -12.15
N ALA A 77 -0.01 -4.42 -13.28
CA ALA A 77 -0.69 -5.03 -14.42
C ALA A 77 0.15 -6.10 -15.13
N ALA A 78 1.47 -5.93 -15.16
CA ALA A 78 2.42 -6.87 -15.76
C ALA A 78 2.81 -8.03 -14.83
N PHE A 79 2.52 -7.93 -13.54
CA PHE A 79 2.92 -8.93 -12.56
C PHE A 79 2.09 -10.21 -12.68
N VAL A 80 2.76 -11.36 -12.85
CA VAL A 80 2.16 -12.69 -12.87
C VAL A 80 2.58 -13.44 -11.59
N PRO A 81 1.66 -13.70 -10.65
CA PRO A 81 1.94 -14.41 -9.41
C PRO A 81 2.15 -15.92 -9.60
#